data_AF-A0A1H6EPP6-F1
#
_entry.id   AF-A0A1H6EPP6-F1
#
_cell.length_a   1.000
_cell.length_b   1.000
_cell.length_c   1.000
_cell.angle_alpha   90.00
_cell.angle_beta   90.00
_cell.angle_gamma   90.00
#
_symmetry.space_group_name_H-M   'P 1'
#
loop_
_entity.id
_entity.type
_entity.pdbx_description
1 polymer ?
#
loop_
_entity_poly.entity_id
_entity_poly.type
_entity_poly.pdbx_seq_one_letter_code
_entity_poly.pdbx_strand_id
1 'polypeptide(L)' 'MTDVHDTSPVAGQQLELAISGMTCASCAARIERKLNKLDGVVATVNYATEKARVSVPDGLDP' A
#
# COMPACT_ATOMS: atom_id res chain seq x y z
N MET A 1 -1.03 -26.51 3.39
CA MET A 1 -2.21 -25.95 2.74
C MET A 1 -1.83 -24.52 2.40
N THR A 2 -1.71 -24.27 1.10
CA THR A 2 -0.77 -23.36 0.45
C THR A 2 -0.88 -21.91 0.91
N ASP A 3 0.22 -21.35 1.44
CA ASP A 3 0.39 -19.92 1.67
C ASP A 3 0.56 -19.24 0.31
N VAL A 4 -0.48 -18.53 -0.13
CA VAL A 4 -0.64 -17.95 -1.46
C VAL A 4 -0.45 -16.43 -1.39
N HIS A 5 0.77 -15.96 -1.12
CA HIS A 5 1.11 -14.55 -1.27
C HIS A 5 2.50 -14.33 -1.90
N ASP A 6 2.80 -15.07 -2.97
CA ASP A 6 3.86 -14.66 -3.91
C ASP A 6 3.22 -13.89 -5.07
N THR A 7 3.44 -12.58 -5.10
CA THR A 7 3.31 -11.79 -6.33
C THR A 7 4.70 -11.23 -6.61
N SER A 8 5.39 -11.92 -7.50
CA SER A 8 6.84 -11.87 -7.74
C SER A 8 7.36 -10.46 -8.10
N PRO A 9 8.58 -10.09 -7.66
CA PRO A 9 9.05 -8.71 -7.68
C PRO A 9 9.58 -8.28 -9.04
N VAL A 10 9.12 -7.14 -9.52
CA VAL A 10 9.80 -6.35 -10.54
C VAL A 10 10.30 -5.09 -9.84
N ALA A 11 11.56 -5.14 -9.38
CA ALA A 11 12.32 -4.01 -8.81
C ALA A 11 11.66 -3.20 -7.67
N GLY A 12 10.70 -3.79 -6.97
CA GLY A 12 10.02 -3.24 -5.81
C GLY A 12 8.89 -4.17 -5.36
N GLN A 13 8.66 -4.25 -4.06
CA GLN A 13 7.57 -5.02 -3.48
C GLN A 13 6.28 -4.22 -3.59
N GLN A 14 5.28 -4.75 -4.31
CA GLN A 14 3.94 -4.18 -4.34
C GLN A 14 3.01 -4.97 -3.42
N LEU A 15 2.41 -4.28 -2.46
CA LEU A 15 1.49 -4.84 -1.49
C LEU A 15 0.11 -4.21 -1.64
N GLU A 16 -0.94 -5.02 -1.51
CA GLU A 16 -2.31 -4.56 -1.40
C GLU A 16 -2.80 -4.80 0.03
N LEU A 17 -3.19 -3.72 0.71
CA LEU A 17 -3.65 -3.73 2.09
C LEU A 17 -5.14 -3.38 2.13
N ALA A 18 -5.93 -4.24 2.76
CA ALA A 18 -7.30 -3.91 3.15
C ALA A 18 -7.24 -3.06 4.42
N ILE A 19 -7.85 -1.87 4.40
CA ILE A 19 -7.84 -0.95 5.54
C ILE A 19 -9.26 -0.78 6.07
N SER A 20 -9.50 -1.39 7.22
CA SER A 20 -10.78 -1.31 7.90
C SER A 20 -11.04 0.11 8.43
N GLY A 21 -12.25 0.63 8.22
CA GLY A 21 -12.68 1.93 8.75
C GLY A 21 -12.26 3.14 7.91
N MET A 22 -11.78 2.94 6.68
CA MET A 22 -11.41 4.02 5.77
C MET A 22 -12.64 4.56 5.00
N THR A 23 -13.59 5.13 5.72
CA THR A 23 -14.90 5.54 5.15
C THR A 23 -14.93 6.97 4.59
N CYS A 24 -13.83 7.71 4.69
CA CYS A 24 -13.79 9.12 4.30
C CYS A 24 -12.65 9.41 3.34
N ALA A 25 -12.96 10.11 2.24
CA ALA A 25 -11.98 10.56 1.25
C ALA A 25 -10.84 11.38 1.89
N SER A 26 -11.13 12.15 2.95
CA SER A 26 -10.12 12.91 3.68
C SER A 26 -9.14 12.01 4.46
N CYS A 27 -9.60 10.88 5.00
CA CYS A 27 -8.74 9.90 5.67
C CYS A 27 -7.83 9.19 4.66
N ALA A 28 -8.37 8.77 3.52
CA ALA A 28 -7.60 8.18 2.43
C ALA A 28 -6.49 9.12 1.93
N ALA A 29 -6.83 10.37 1.64
CA ALA A 29 -5.88 11.37 1.19
C ALA A 29 -4.77 11.64 2.23
N ARG A 30 -5.08 11.59 3.53
CA ARG A 30 -4.09 11.75 4.60
C ARG A 30 -3.11 10.58 4.64
N ILE A 31 -3.60 9.35 4.51
CA ILE A 31 -2.78 8.13 4.51
C ILE A 31 -1.87 8.11 3.29
N GLU A 32 -2.45 8.32 2.10
CA GLU A 32 -1.71 8.38 0.84
C GLU A 32 -0.58 9.42 0.88
N ARG A 33 -0.87 10.64 1.34
CA ARG A 33 0.14 11.70 1.48
C ARG A 33 1.25 11.36 2.46
N LYS A 34 0.98 10.58 3.51
CA LYS A 34 2.01 10.16 4.46
C LYS A 34 2.91 9.08 3.88
N LEU A 35 2.32 8.11 3.17
CA LEU A 35 3.08 7.01 2.58
C LEU A 35 3.97 7.49 1.43
N ASN A 36 3.47 8.37 0.56
CA ASN A 36 4.25 8.96 -0.54
C ASN A 36 5.33 9.97 -0.08
N LYS A 37 5.43 10.26 1.22
CA LYS A 37 6.56 11.03 1.78
C LYS A 37 7.76 10.17 2.09
N LEU A 38 7.61 8.85 2.10
CA LEU A 38 8.71 7.93 2.34
C LEU A 38 9.51 7.76 1.04
N ASP A 39 10.84 7.74 1.16
CA ASP A 39 11.73 7.66 0.01
C ASP A 39 11.55 6.36 -0.76
N GLY A 40 11.28 6.47 -2.06
CA GLY A 40 11.04 5.34 -2.95
C GLY A 40 9.66 4.67 -2.79
N VAL A 41 8.82 5.14 -1.87
CA VAL A 41 7.49 4.57 -1.67
C VAL A 41 6.46 5.26 -2.56
N VAL A 42 5.71 4.47 -3.31
CA VAL A 42 4.56 4.93 -4.09
C VAL A 42 3.31 4.29 -3.52
N ALA A 43 2.40 5.10 -3.00
CA ALA A 43 1.16 4.61 -2.41
C ALA A 43 -0.06 5.22 -3.10
N THR A 44 -1.11 4.42 -3.26
CA THR A 44 -2.39 4.84 -3.80
C THR A 44 -3.51 4.24 -2.97
N VAL A 45 -4.46 5.06 -2.56
CA VAL A 45 -5.50 4.65 -1.62
C VAL A 45 -6.90 4.87 -2.22
N ASN A 46 -7.72 3.82 -2.20
CA ASN A 46 -9.11 3.87 -2.63
C ASN A 46 -10.06 3.61 -1.45
N TYR A 47 -10.69 4.69 -0.97
CA TYR A 47 -11.68 4.62 0.12
C TYR A 47 -12.98 3.93 -0.28
N ALA A 48 -13.35 3.95 -1.57
CA ALA A 48 -14.58 3.31 -2.04
C ALA A 48 -14.48 1.77 -2.01
N THR A 49 -13.26 1.24 -2.17
CA THR A 49 -12.99 -0.20 -2.12
C THR A 49 -12.25 -0.62 -0.86
N GLU A 50 -11.97 0.31 0.07
CA GLU A 50 -11.21 0.08 1.30
C GLU A 50 -9.84 -0.60 1.07
N LYS A 51 -9.19 -0.27 -0.06
CA LYS A 51 -7.93 -0.88 -0.50
C LYS A 51 -6.84 0.18 -0.65
N ALA A 52 -5.67 -0.11 -0.12
CA ALA A 52 -4.45 0.66 -0.37
C ALA A 52 -3.44 -0.20 -1.13
N ARG A 53 -2.91 0.32 -2.22
CA ARG A 53 -1.79 -0.27 -2.94
C ARG A 53 -0.52 0.50 -2.59
N VAL A 54 0.53 -0.21 -2.22
CA VAL A 54 1.80 0.37 -1.80
C VAL A 54 2.91 -0.36 -2.54
N SER A 55 3.72 0.37 -3.29
CA SER A 55 4.98 -0.09 -3.86
C SER A 55 6.12 0.46 -3.02
N VAL A 56 6.98 -0.42 -2.54
CA VAL A 56 8.21 -0.09 -1.80
C VAL A 56 9.42 -0.64 -2.55
N PRO A 57 10.58 0.02 -2.46
CA PRO A 57 11.81 -0.51 -3.07
C PRO A 57 12.29 -1.75 -2.31
N ASP A 58 12.97 -2.65 -3.02
CA ASP A 58 13.56 -3.85 -2.42
C ASP A 58 14.69 -3.46 -1.45
N GLY A 59 14.49 -3.67 -0.14
CA GLY A 59 15.45 -3.33 0.91
C GLY A 59 14.96 -2.41 2.02
N LEU A 60 13.65 -2.10 2.09
CA LEU A 60 13.06 -1.45 3.25
C LEU A 60 12.82 -2.48 4.36
N ASP A 61 13.70 -2.54 5.36
CA ASP A 61 13.48 -3.35 6.57
C ASP A 61 12.28 -2.78 7.37
N PRO A 62 11.28 -3.61 7.75
CA PRO A 62 10.05 -3.18 8.42
C PRO A 62 10.23 -2.80 9.91
#